data_AF-A0A5D0H5U3-F1
#
_entry.id   AF-A0A5D0H5U3-F1
#
_cell.length_a   1.000
_cell.length_b   1.000
_cell.length_c   1.000
_cell.angle_alpha   90.00
_cell.angle_beta   90.00
_cell.angle_gamma   90.00
#
_symmetry.space_group_name_H-M   'P 1'
#
loop_
_entity.id
_entity.type
_entity.pdbx_description
1 polymer ?
#
loop_
_entity_poly.entity_id
_entity_poly.type
_entity_poly.pdbx_seq_one_letter_code
_entity_poly.pdbx_strand_id
1 'polypeptide(L)'
;MKKIFLLLLIVAIAACKQKTETPKTDKELDELFALMQGSFNSEAQAKADSTYYNISLHMYPIWEDKGNYLYVEQALNSMQNKPYRQRIYEVTRDTDSTFKSAIYTLKTDSLWIGKWK
;
A
#
# COMPACT_ATOMS: atom_id res chain seq x y z
N MET A 1 5.47 17.61 58.93
CA MET A 1 4.52 18.07 57.91
C MET A 1 5.15 18.21 56.51
N LYS A 2 6.23 18.98 56.32
CA LYS A 2 6.94 19.11 55.01
C LYS A 2 7.39 17.78 54.37
N LYS A 3 7.88 16.81 55.17
CA LYS A 3 8.31 15.49 54.65
C LYS A 3 7.16 14.58 54.19
N ILE A 4 5.97 14.73 54.77
CA ILE A 4 4.75 14.00 54.36
C ILE A 4 4.20 14.58 53.06
N PHE A 5 4.26 15.92 52.92
CA PHE A 5 3.88 16.61 51.69
C PHE A 5 4.81 16.25 50.51
N LEU A 6 6.11 16.08 50.79
CA LEU A 6 7.09 15.64 49.79
C LEU A 6 6.87 14.18 49.34
N LEU A 7 6.42 13.31 50.24
CA LEU A 7 6.13 11.90 49.94
C LEU A 7 4.87 11.75 49.06
N LEU A 8 3.84 12.57 49.31
CA LEU A 8 2.60 12.59 48.52
C LEU A 8 2.83 13.11 47.09
N LEU A 9 3.77 14.04 46.91
CA LEU A 9 4.11 14.57 45.57
C LEU A 9 4.81 13.53 44.69
N ILE A 10 5.61 12.64 45.27
CA ILE A 10 6.35 11.59 44.54
C ILE A 10 5.41 10.48 44.05
N VAL A 11 4.35 10.17 44.80
CA VAL A 11 3.34 9.15 44.42
C VAL A 11 2.48 9.62 43.23
N ALA A 12 2.23 10.92 43.10
CA ALA A 12 1.44 11.48 42.00
C ALA A 12 2.15 11.38 40.62
N ILE A 13 3.48 11.39 40.60
CA ILE A 13 4.27 11.36 39.35
C ILE A 13 4.41 9.92 38.84
N ALA A 14 4.31 8.91 39.71
CA ALA A 14 4.39 7.49 39.35
C ALA A 14 3.08 6.92 38.74
N ALA A 15 1.98 7.69 38.77
CA ALA A 15 0.68 7.25 38.26
C ALA A 15 0.47 7.48 36.76
N CYS A 16 1.35 8.23 36.08
CA CYS A 16 1.35 8.33 34.63
C CYS A 16 1.97 7.07 33.99
N LYS A 17 1.22 5.96 34.01
CA LYS A 17 1.44 4.89 33.04
C LYS A 17 1.05 5.44 31.67
N GLN A 18 2.03 5.88 30.89
CA GLN A 18 1.84 6.06 29.45
C GLN A 18 1.36 4.71 28.89
N LYS A 19 0.10 4.68 28.47
CA LYS A 19 -0.43 3.56 27.71
C LYS A 19 0.26 3.64 26.36
N THR A 20 1.28 2.83 26.16
CA THR A 20 1.90 2.65 24.85
C THR A 20 0.81 2.03 23.97
N GLU A 21 0.06 2.86 23.25
CA GLU A 21 -0.86 2.37 22.25
C GLU A 21 0.01 1.76 21.16
N THR A 22 -0.02 0.43 21.07
CA THR A 22 0.47 -0.28 19.90
C THR A 22 -0.18 0.39 18.69
N PRO A 23 0.57 0.70 17.62
CA PRO A 23 -0.02 1.26 16.41
C PRO A 23 -1.21 0.38 16.03
N LYS A 24 -2.40 0.97 15.98
CA LYS A 24 -3.61 0.23 15.62
C LYS A 24 -3.46 -0.15 14.15
N THR A 25 -3.05 -1.40 13.91
CA THR A 25 -2.95 -1.97 12.56
C THR A 25 -4.31 -1.87 11.88
N ASP A 26 -4.34 -1.22 10.70
CA ASP A 26 -5.54 -1.05 9.89
C ASP A 26 -5.77 -2.31 9.06
N LYS A 27 -6.39 -3.31 9.68
CA LYS A 27 -6.54 -4.64 9.10
C LYS A 27 -7.25 -4.64 7.74
N GLU A 28 -8.22 -3.77 7.54
CA GLU A 28 -8.99 -3.71 6.30
C GLU A 28 -8.15 -3.08 5.17
N LEU A 29 -7.34 -2.07 5.50
CA LEU A 29 -6.38 -1.51 4.56
C LEU A 29 -5.31 -2.54 4.20
N ASP A 30 -4.79 -3.29 5.18
CA ASP A 30 -3.81 -4.35 4.95
C ASP A 30 -4.38 -5.46 4.06
N GLU A 31 -5.64 -5.85 4.28
CA GLU A 31 -6.35 -6.83 3.44
C GLU A 31 -6.53 -6.31 2.01
N LEU A 32 -7.00 -5.08 1.83
CA LEU A 32 -7.10 -4.47 0.50
C LEU A 32 -5.73 -4.42 -0.19
N PHE A 33 -4.70 -3.96 0.52
CA PHE A 33 -3.36 -3.83 -0.02
C PHE A 33 -2.79 -5.20 -0.41
N ALA A 34 -3.04 -6.25 0.37
CA ALA A 34 -2.67 -7.62 0.04
C ALA A 34 -3.42 -8.14 -1.20
N LEU A 35 -4.73 -7.89 -1.31
CA LEU A 35 -5.54 -8.30 -2.46
C LEU A 35 -5.12 -7.62 -3.77
N MET A 36 -4.62 -6.40 -3.69
CA MET A 36 -4.11 -5.66 -4.85
C MET A 36 -2.76 -6.18 -5.34
N GLN A 37 -2.03 -6.98 -4.55
CA GLN A 37 -0.71 -7.48 -4.91
C GLN A 37 -0.79 -8.72 -5.79
N GLY A 38 0.09 -8.78 -6.79
CA GLY A 38 0.30 -9.96 -7.61
C GLY A 38 0.37 -9.67 -9.10
N SER A 39 0.24 -10.76 -9.86
CA SER A 39 0.22 -10.75 -11.31
C SER A 39 -1.14 -11.26 -11.79
N PHE A 40 -1.82 -10.43 -12.59
CA PHE A 40 -3.16 -10.68 -13.09
C PHE A 40 -3.16 -10.61 -14.62
N ASN A 41 -4.17 -11.21 -15.24
CA ASN A 41 -4.42 -11.00 -16.67
C ASN A 41 -5.91 -11.09 -17.02
N SER A 42 -6.27 -10.58 -18.20
CA SER A 42 -7.62 -10.65 -18.77
C SER A 42 -7.78 -11.77 -19.82
N GLU A 43 -7.00 -12.85 -19.75
CA GLU A 43 -7.00 -13.90 -20.78
C GLU A 43 -8.38 -14.54 -20.95
N ALA A 44 -9.06 -14.90 -19.86
CA ALA A 44 -10.39 -15.51 -19.91
C ALA A 44 -11.41 -14.59 -20.60
N GLN A 45 -11.35 -13.28 -20.33
CA GLN A 45 -12.19 -12.27 -20.99
C GLN A 45 -11.90 -12.19 -22.49
N ALA A 46 -10.62 -12.09 -22.88
CA ALA A 46 -10.21 -11.97 -24.27
C ALA A 46 -10.51 -13.24 -25.09
N LYS A 47 -10.55 -14.42 -24.45
CA LYS A 47 -11.00 -15.69 -25.06
C LYS A 47 -12.51 -15.71 -25.28
N ALA A 48 -13.28 -15.15 -24.35
CA ALA A 48 -14.74 -15.11 -24.44
C ALA A 48 -15.24 -14.04 -25.43
N ASP A 49 -14.55 -12.90 -25.52
CA ASP A 49 -14.88 -11.79 -26.40
C ASP A 49 -13.59 -11.19 -26.99
N SER A 50 -13.43 -11.35 -28.30
CA SER A 50 -12.24 -10.94 -29.04
C SER A 50 -12.11 -9.43 -29.24
N THR A 51 -13.12 -8.64 -28.84
CA THR A 51 -13.02 -7.18 -28.80
C THR A 51 -12.14 -6.69 -27.63
N TYR A 52 -11.90 -7.55 -26.63
CA TYR A 52 -10.99 -7.27 -25.51
C TYR A 52 -9.59 -7.82 -25.77
N TYR A 53 -8.58 -7.04 -25.37
CA TYR A 53 -7.20 -7.50 -25.36
C TYR A 53 -6.90 -8.37 -24.12
N ASN A 54 -6.01 -9.36 -24.29
CA ASN A 54 -5.38 -10.04 -23.16
C ASN A 54 -4.27 -9.14 -22.59
N ILE A 55 -4.55 -8.50 -21.46
CA ILE A 55 -3.67 -7.57 -20.75
C ILE A 55 -3.04 -8.28 -19.57
N SER A 56 -1.74 -8.10 -19.37
CA SER A 56 -1.05 -8.40 -18.11
C SER A 56 -1.04 -7.18 -17.20
N LEU A 57 -1.26 -7.39 -15.91
CA LEU A 57 -1.16 -6.40 -14.85
C LEU A 57 -0.27 -6.94 -13.74
N HIS A 58 0.80 -6.23 -13.42
CA HIS A 58 1.69 -6.55 -12.30
C HIS A 58 1.59 -5.44 -11.26
N MET A 59 1.37 -5.80 -10.00
CA MET A 59 1.19 -4.87 -8.88
C MET A 59 1.99 -5.40 -7.69
N TYR A 60 3.12 -4.77 -7.37
CA TYR A 60 4.04 -5.27 -6.34
C TYR A 60 4.47 -4.17 -5.39
N PRO A 61 4.62 -4.47 -4.08
CA PRO A 61 4.99 -3.48 -3.09
C PRO A 61 6.37 -2.89 -3.38
N ILE A 62 6.50 -1.60 -3.13
CA ILE A 62 7.77 -0.87 -3.14
C ILE A 62 7.88 -0.01 -1.90
N TRP A 63 9.12 0.29 -1.47
CA TRP A 63 9.38 1.17 -0.33
C TRP A 63 8.64 0.73 0.94
N GLU A 64 8.94 -0.48 1.41
CA GLU A 64 8.30 -1.09 2.60
C GLU A 64 8.35 -0.18 3.84
N ASP A 65 9.35 0.70 3.93
CA ASP A 65 9.55 1.68 5.00
C ASP A 65 8.70 2.95 4.86
N LYS A 66 8.00 3.15 3.74
CA LYS A 66 7.23 4.36 3.43
C LYS A 66 5.71 4.16 3.43
N GLY A 67 5.24 2.92 3.57
CA GLY A 67 3.83 2.56 3.63
C GLY A 67 3.37 1.77 2.42
N ASN A 68 2.07 1.87 2.11
CA ASN A 68 1.40 1.01 1.15
C ASN A 68 1.54 1.52 -0.29
N TYR A 69 2.74 1.37 -0.86
CA TYR A 69 3.02 1.74 -2.25
C TYR A 69 3.16 0.50 -3.14
N LEU A 70 2.54 0.53 -4.32
CA LEU A 70 2.69 -0.49 -5.36
C LEU A 70 3.33 0.11 -6.59
N TYR A 71 4.36 -0.55 -7.12
CA TYR A 71 4.75 -0.37 -8.51
C TYR A 71 3.81 -1.17 -9.41
N VAL A 72 3.24 -0.50 -10.42
CA VAL A 72 2.19 -1.04 -11.28
C VAL A 72 2.64 -0.99 -12.73
N GLU A 73 2.56 -2.14 -13.42
CA GLU A 73 2.91 -2.26 -14.84
C GLU A 73 1.76 -2.95 -15.61
N GLN A 74 1.37 -2.36 -16.74
CA GLN A 74 0.36 -2.92 -17.64
C GLN A 74 0.88 -3.01 -19.07
N ALA A 75 0.66 -4.16 -19.70
CA ALA A 75 1.09 -4.46 -21.05
C ALA A 75 0.12 -5.43 -21.74
N LEU A 76 0.19 -5.53 -23.07
CA LEU A 76 -0.36 -6.71 -23.75
C LEU A 76 0.37 -7.95 -23.20
N ASN A 77 -0.36 -9.02 -22.94
CA ASN A 77 0.22 -10.25 -22.38
C ASN A 77 1.31 -10.84 -23.28
N SER A 78 1.19 -10.66 -24.61
CA SER A 78 2.18 -11.05 -25.61
C SER A 78 3.38 -10.11 -25.74
N MET A 79 3.37 -8.94 -25.08
CA MET A 79 4.40 -7.89 -25.23
C MET A 79 4.73 -7.21 -23.89
N GLN A 80 4.99 -8.01 -22.85
CA GLN A 80 5.24 -7.51 -21.49
C GLN A 80 6.54 -6.70 -21.35
N ASN A 81 7.47 -6.80 -22.30
CA ASN A 81 8.69 -5.98 -22.33
C ASN A 81 8.48 -4.56 -22.91
N LYS A 82 7.25 -4.22 -23.32
CA LYS A 82 6.86 -2.88 -23.79
C LYS A 82 5.54 -2.49 -23.15
N PRO A 83 5.50 -2.28 -21.82
CA PRO A 83 4.30 -1.84 -21.15
C PRO A 83 3.85 -0.49 -21.70
N TYR A 84 2.55 -0.34 -21.90
CA TYR A 84 1.96 0.93 -22.32
C TYR A 84 1.67 1.83 -21.11
N ARG A 85 1.74 1.28 -19.89
CA ARG A 85 1.53 2.04 -18.65
C ARG A 85 2.37 1.50 -17.51
N GLN A 86 3.10 2.41 -16.87
CA GLN A 86 3.77 2.20 -15.59
C GLN A 86 3.34 3.30 -14.61
N ARG A 87 3.01 2.94 -13.37
CA ARG A 87 2.53 3.86 -12.32
C ARG A 87 3.06 3.46 -10.95
N ILE A 88 3.00 4.40 -10.02
CA ILE A 88 3.08 4.10 -8.59
C ILE A 88 1.72 4.39 -7.98
N TYR A 89 1.16 3.42 -7.28
CA TYR A 89 -0.09 3.58 -6.53
C TYR A 89 0.27 3.68 -5.06
N GLU A 90 -0.30 4.66 -4.37
CA GLU A 90 -0.29 4.75 -2.91
C GLU A 90 -1.70 4.48 -2.40
N VAL A 91 -1.84 3.48 -1.54
CA VAL A 91 -3.13 3.04 -1.01
C VAL A 91 -3.22 3.43 0.46
N THR A 92 -4.13 4.34 0.80
CA THR A 92 -4.31 4.81 2.17
C THR A 92 -5.76 4.73 2.59
N ARG A 93 -6.02 4.65 3.90
CA ARG A 93 -7.33 5.02 4.43
C ARG A 93 -7.60 6.51 4.20
N ASP A 94 -8.82 6.84 3.83
CA ASP A 94 -9.26 8.23 3.67
C ASP A 94 -10.30 8.59 4.74
N THR A 95 -11.27 7.70 4.97
CA THR A 95 -12.25 7.81 6.05
C THR A 95 -12.46 6.44 6.73
N ASP A 96 -13.32 6.39 7.74
CA ASP A 96 -13.69 5.14 8.41
C ASP A 96 -14.30 4.10 7.47
N SER A 97 -14.82 4.50 6.30
CA SER A 97 -15.49 3.62 5.33
C SER A 97 -14.91 3.67 3.92
N THR A 98 -13.85 4.44 3.68
CA THR A 98 -13.28 4.60 2.33
C THR A 98 -11.76 4.54 2.31
N PHE A 99 -11.24 4.01 1.21
CA PHE A 99 -9.82 4.01 0.87
C PHE A 99 -9.58 4.95 -0.31
N LYS A 100 -8.37 5.49 -0.37
CA LYS A 100 -7.87 6.32 -1.46
C LYS A 100 -6.72 5.60 -2.16
N SER A 101 -6.72 5.65 -3.49
CA SER A 101 -5.59 5.25 -4.32
C SER A 101 -5.06 6.46 -5.07
N ALA A 102 -3.94 7.02 -4.62
CA ALA A 102 -3.26 8.10 -5.33
C ALA A 102 -2.34 7.51 -6.41
N ILE A 103 -2.38 8.08 -7.61
CA ILE A 103 -1.68 7.55 -8.79
C ILE A 103 -0.59 8.54 -9.22
N TYR A 104 0.66 8.09 -9.16
CA TYR A 104 1.82 8.87 -9.57
C TYR A 104 2.37 8.37 -10.90
N THR A 105 2.83 9.32 -11.72
CA THR A 105 3.50 9.04 -13.00
C THR A 105 5.02 9.03 -12.82
N LEU A 106 5.70 8.22 -13.63
CA LEU A 106 7.16 8.14 -13.65
C LEU A 106 7.67 9.02 -14.80
N LYS A 107 8.61 9.94 -14.50
CA LYS A 107 9.19 10.82 -15.54
C LYS A 107 9.99 10.06 -16.60
N THR A 108 10.63 8.96 -16.21
CA THR A 108 11.45 8.12 -17.09
C THR A 108 11.04 6.66 -16.92
N ASP A 109 9.80 6.35 -17.29
CA ASP A 109 9.17 5.03 -17.13
C ASP A 109 9.97 3.90 -17.80
N SER A 110 10.56 4.13 -18.97
CA SER A 110 11.38 3.14 -19.69
C SER A 110 12.52 2.50 -18.87
N LEU A 111 13.08 3.18 -17.87
CA LEU A 111 14.11 2.63 -16.98
C LEU A 111 13.59 1.56 -16.02
N TRP A 112 12.27 1.52 -15.81
CA TRP A 112 11.60 0.71 -14.79
C TRP A 112 10.86 -0.51 -15.36
N ILE A 113 10.89 -0.72 -16.68
CA ILE A 113 10.22 -1.85 -17.32
C ILE A 113 10.69 -3.16 -16.69
N GLY A 114 9.73 -3.98 -16.22
CA GLY A 114 10.00 -5.28 -15.63
C GLY A 114 10.63 -5.24 -14.23
N LYS A 115 10.75 -4.07 -13.59
CA LYS A 115 11.31 -3.92 -12.22
C LYS A 115 10.37 -4.37 -11.10
N TRP A 116 9.20 -4.90 -11.44
CA TRP A 116 8.29 -5.57 -10.51
C TRP A 116 8.74 -7.01 -10.18
N LYS A 117 9.68 -7.56 -10.94
CA LYS A 117 10.26 -8.91 -10.78
C LYS A 117 11.37 -8.95 -9.74
#